data_AF-A0A1W9QD26-F1
#
_entry.id   AF-A0A1W9QD26-F1
#
_cell.length_a   1.000
_cell.length_b   1.000
_cell.length_c   1.000
_cell.angle_alpha   90.00
_cell.angle_beta   90.00
_cell.angle_gamma   90.00
#
_symmetry.space_group_name_H-M   'P 1'
#
loop_
_entity.id
_entity.type
_entity.pdbx_description
1 polymer ?
#
loop_
_entity_poly.entity_id
_entity_poly.type
_entity_poly.pdbx_seq_one_letter_code
_entity_poly.pdbx_strand_id
1 'polypeptide(L)'
;MIKRRLLQKASIFALLTGLVSAACGGSADDFTDGGSKGPGPKGSGGKNSGDSGDKGGSDGKGGDDGEGGNGGKGSSGGDGKTSDGRQLIPVTPIVGGGTTAGPLKPGCGPETASECAPPGGGCNDSGFLKGGDVQVIDAGVECFYGETRKTTPSATVEYITEVNQGTEYVHVRVTFDPDFVDTVYGECSEETGWTAKGPKDPKMDDKMNKPDKAPKYGHTFKDLVGSDHVELKLYNCDDDLSLHMKVDFISEDDSVACGYGSLGVTGGEGKMFVGDTDDIIAASSSLHRNLNGCGYCEIENSPCPEDPATYSDSPDAPEWDFRMVYELWIRSEAFGGSGLCKTDIDYVHASPAKGETDTILVEPDDCPPPPGDDCPIADYELYLSSEGEYICVGPPNDDGDCPDGYTFDLTSEGELCVPE
;
A
#
# COMPACT_ATOMS: atom_id res chain seq x y z
N MET A 1 25.78 33.48 -46.59
CA MET A 1 24.92 34.61 -46.16
C MET A 1 23.97 34.06 -45.09
N ILE A 2 24.34 33.94 -43.82
CA ILE A 2 24.40 34.97 -42.75
C ILE A 2 23.11 35.80 -42.59
N LYS A 3 22.30 35.44 -41.57
CA LYS A 3 21.68 36.28 -40.51
C LYS A 3 20.61 35.43 -39.80
N ARG A 4 20.77 34.90 -38.57
CA ARG A 4 20.88 35.51 -37.22
C ARG A 4 19.81 36.56 -36.87
N ARG A 5 18.92 36.18 -35.94
CA ARG A 5 18.29 36.93 -34.80
C ARG A 5 17.95 35.83 -33.78
N LEU A 6 18.43 35.71 -32.54
CA LEU A 6 18.80 36.59 -31.41
C LEU A 6 17.66 37.45 -30.83
N LEU A 7 17.06 36.88 -29.76
CA LEU A 7 16.85 37.42 -28.40
C LEU A 7 15.99 38.67 -28.19
N GLN A 8 14.95 38.52 -27.37
CA GLN A 8 14.75 39.41 -26.22
C GLN A 8 13.95 38.73 -25.09
N LYS A 9 14.60 38.62 -23.93
CA LYS A 9 14.02 38.34 -22.62
C LYS A 9 13.23 39.57 -22.14
N ALA A 10 12.12 39.35 -21.44
CA ALA A 10 11.56 40.33 -20.53
C ALA A 10 11.13 39.63 -19.24
N SER A 11 11.87 39.88 -18.17
CA SER A 11 11.47 39.64 -16.78
C SER A 11 10.36 40.62 -16.41
N ILE A 12 9.30 40.14 -15.77
CA ILE A 12 8.41 40.98 -14.97
C ILE A 12 8.40 40.42 -13.55
N PHE A 13 8.97 41.21 -12.65
CA PHE A 13 8.94 41.07 -11.20
C PHE A 13 7.95 42.13 -10.71
N ALA A 14 6.87 41.72 -10.05
CA ALA A 14 6.00 42.59 -9.24
C ALA A 14 5.33 41.68 -8.19
N LEU A 15 5.85 41.58 -6.95
CA LEU A 15 5.52 42.45 -5.81
C LEU A 15 4.00 42.63 -5.60
N LEU A 16 3.38 41.68 -4.90
CA LEU A 16 2.21 41.91 -4.07
C LEU A 16 2.39 41.25 -2.71
N THR A 17 2.96 42.00 -1.77
CA THR A 17 2.80 41.79 -0.33
C THR A 17 1.59 42.61 0.10
N GLY A 18 0.49 41.93 0.45
CA GLY A 18 -0.71 42.52 1.02
C GLY A 18 -1.03 41.86 2.36
N LEU A 19 -0.70 42.57 3.43
CA LEU A 19 -1.07 42.24 4.81
C LEU A 19 -2.60 42.12 4.97
N VAL A 20 -3.05 41.05 5.62
CA VAL A 20 -4.23 41.10 6.51
C VAL A 20 -3.83 40.41 7.81
N SER A 21 -3.59 41.22 8.83
CA SER A 21 -3.37 40.78 10.21
C SER A 21 -4.68 41.00 10.96
N ALA A 22 -5.33 39.94 11.40
CA ALA A 22 -6.44 40.00 12.33
C ALA A 22 -5.90 39.66 13.73
N ALA A 23 -5.92 40.68 14.57
CA ALA A 23 -5.55 40.62 15.97
C ALA A 23 -6.66 40.01 16.82
N CYS A 24 -6.33 39.04 17.66
CA CYS A 24 -7.03 38.78 18.90
C CYS A 24 -6.01 38.90 20.04
N GLY A 25 -6.17 39.97 20.82
CA GLY A 25 -5.43 40.21 22.06
C GLY A 25 -6.10 39.55 23.25
N GLY A 26 -5.28 39.18 24.23
CA GLY A 26 -5.68 38.69 25.55
C GLY A 26 -4.43 38.22 26.29
N SER A 27 -3.63 39.15 26.80
CA SER A 27 -3.58 39.53 28.23
C SER A 27 -2.68 38.59 29.03
N ALA A 28 -1.51 39.12 29.39
CA ALA A 28 -0.53 38.52 30.27
C ALA A 28 -0.77 39.00 31.70
N ASP A 29 -0.72 38.08 32.66
CA ASP A 29 -0.31 38.28 34.05
C ASP A 29 0.60 37.07 34.36
N ASP A 30 1.93 37.25 34.34
CA ASP A 30 2.77 37.54 35.51
C ASP A 30 2.85 36.37 36.51
N PHE A 31 3.89 35.54 36.35
CA PHE A 31 4.51 34.86 37.49
C PHE A 31 6.02 34.74 37.27
N THR A 32 6.74 35.50 38.08
CA THR A 32 8.18 35.55 38.18
C THR A 32 8.78 34.29 38.84
N ASP A 33 9.89 33.87 38.23
CA ASP A 33 11.18 33.53 38.84
C ASP A 33 11.35 32.22 39.63
N GLY A 34 12.47 31.55 39.33
CA GLY A 34 13.17 30.69 40.28
C GLY A 34 13.64 29.34 39.75
N GLY A 35 14.94 29.26 39.40
CA GLY A 35 15.72 28.07 39.80
C GLY A 35 16.41 27.26 38.71
N SER A 36 17.48 27.82 38.16
CA SER A 36 18.56 27.09 37.50
C SER A 36 19.19 26.03 38.43
N LYS A 37 19.44 24.80 37.93
CA LYS A 37 20.49 23.86 38.39
C LYS A 37 20.53 22.58 37.53
N GLY A 38 21.41 22.56 36.54
CA GLY A 38 22.23 21.38 36.24
C GLY A 38 23.67 21.64 36.72
N PRO A 39 24.65 20.73 36.55
CA PRO A 39 24.61 19.36 36.05
C PRO A 39 25.32 18.37 37.02
N GLY A 40 25.33 17.07 36.71
CA GLY A 40 26.18 16.12 37.45
C GLY A 40 26.16 14.68 36.95
N PRO A 41 27.27 14.15 36.39
CA PRO A 41 27.38 12.76 35.96
C PRO A 41 27.80 11.85 37.13
N LYS A 42 27.32 10.60 37.11
CA LYS A 42 27.86 9.47 37.88
C LYS A 42 28.06 8.35 36.87
N GLY A 43 29.18 7.65 36.77
CA GLY A 43 30.24 7.42 37.74
C GLY A 43 30.59 5.94 37.60
N SER A 44 31.69 5.67 36.91
CA SER A 44 32.32 4.35 36.74
C SER A 44 32.75 3.74 38.07
N GLY A 45 32.50 2.44 38.25
CA GLY A 45 33.10 1.64 39.31
C GLY A 45 33.29 0.21 38.80
N GLY A 46 34.54 -0.23 38.71
CA GLY A 46 34.90 -1.55 38.22
C GLY A 46 35.60 -2.43 39.25
N LYS A 47 35.99 -3.61 38.73
CA LYS A 47 37.00 -4.59 39.18
C LYS A 47 36.63 -5.56 40.31
N ASN A 48 36.66 -6.85 39.94
CA ASN A 48 37.60 -7.91 40.37
C ASN A 48 36.96 -9.28 40.06
N SER A 49 37.61 -10.42 39.81
CA SER A 49 39.01 -10.84 39.58
C SER A 49 39.00 -12.39 39.54
N GLY A 50 39.91 -13.02 38.78
CA GLY A 50 40.31 -14.45 38.92
C GLY A 50 39.89 -15.30 37.72
N ASP A 51 40.73 -15.73 36.77
CA ASP A 51 42.09 -16.32 36.73
C ASP A 51 42.11 -17.87 36.77
N SER A 52 43.02 -18.43 35.97
CA SER A 52 43.46 -19.84 35.80
C SER A 52 42.63 -20.68 34.82
N GLY A 53 43.09 -21.01 33.61
CA GLY A 53 44.23 -21.91 33.28
C GLY A 53 43.64 -23.23 32.74
N ASP A 54 44.21 -24.06 31.86
CA ASP A 54 45.48 -24.17 31.16
C ASP A 54 45.33 -25.42 30.22
N LYS A 55 46.07 -25.45 29.10
CA LYS A 55 46.58 -26.62 28.33
C LYS A 55 45.69 -27.69 27.63
N GLY A 56 46.13 -27.98 26.39
CA GLY A 56 46.20 -29.31 25.76
C GLY A 56 45.43 -29.36 24.42
N GLY A 57 46.05 -29.38 23.23
CA GLY A 57 46.88 -30.47 22.67
C GLY A 57 45.92 -31.52 22.06
N SER A 58 45.75 -31.69 20.75
CA SER A 58 46.67 -32.19 19.70
C SER A 58 45.96 -33.37 19.01
N ASP A 59 46.04 -33.41 17.68
CA ASP A 59 45.94 -34.58 16.78
C ASP A 59 44.61 -35.34 16.61
N GLY A 60 44.27 -35.62 15.35
CA GLY A 60 43.46 -36.80 15.01
C GLY A 60 42.73 -36.75 13.67
N LYS A 61 43.32 -37.40 12.67
CA LYS A 61 42.80 -37.66 11.31
C LYS A 61 41.51 -38.49 11.26
N GLY A 62 40.79 -38.34 10.14
CA GLY A 62 39.82 -39.28 9.55
C GLY A 62 38.69 -38.46 8.91
N GLY A 63 38.51 -38.37 7.59
CA GLY A 63 38.57 -39.42 6.60
C GLY A 63 37.23 -40.13 6.57
N ASP A 64 36.26 -39.62 5.81
CA ASP A 64 35.30 -40.49 5.11
C ASP A 64 34.58 -39.75 3.98
N ASP A 65 34.46 -40.50 2.89
CA ASP A 65 33.89 -40.15 1.61
C ASP A 65 32.35 -40.15 1.68
N GLY A 66 31.73 -39.17 1.02
CA GLY A 66 30.28 -39.08 0.88
C GLY A 66 29.90 -38.51 -0.47
N GLU A 67 29.85 -39.38 -1.48
CA GLU A 67 29.20 -39.14 -2.76
C GLU A 67 27.74 -38.69 -2.54
N GLY A 68 27.33 -37.61 -3.21
CA GLY A 68 25.97 -37.09 -3.14
C GLY A 68 25.61 -36.20 -4.31
N GLY A 69 25.20 -36.83 -5.42
CA GLY A 69 24.11 -36.34 -6.27
C GLY A 69 24.26 -34.99 -6.96
N ASN A 70 24.96 -34.98 -8.10
CA ASN A 70 24.79 -33.98 -9.15
C ASN A 70 23.46 -34.27 -9.89
N GLY A 71 22.52 -33.33 -9.89
CA GLY A 71 21.21 -33.55 -10.51
C GLY A 71 20.27 -32.35 -10.48
N GLY A 72 20.68 -31.20 -11.04
CA GLY A 72 19.81 -30.07 -11.29
C GLY A 72 20.04 -29.51 -12.70
N LYS A 73 19.36 -30.10 -13.68
CA LYS A 73 19.24 -29.59 -15.05
C LYS A 73 18.07 -28.60 -15.10
N GLY A 74 18.27 -27.47 -15.76
CA GLY A 74 17.21 -26.51 -16.14
C GLY A 74 17.86 -25.19 -16.55
N SER A 75 18.55 -25.17 -17.70
CA SER A 75 18.04 -24.72 -19.00
C SER A 75 18.42 -23.27 -19.28
N SER A 76 19.62 -23.12 -19.82
CA SER A 76 20.08 -21.94 -20.55
C SER A 76 19.51 -21.95 -21.97
N GLY A 77 18.98 -20.83 -22.44
CA GLY A 77 18.83 -20.56 -23.87
C GLY A 77 17.43 -20.13 -24.27
N GLY A 78 17.23 -18.83 -24.41
CA GLY A 78 16.07 -18.22 -25.03
C GLY A 78 16.43 -16.80 -25.45
N ASP A 79 16.60 -16.62 -26.76
CA ASP A 79 17.06 -15.42 -27.43
C ASP A 79 16.16 -14.21 -27.18
N GLY A 80 16.76 -13.03 -27.13
CA GLY A 80 16.07 -11.75 -27.01
C GLY A 80 14.99 -11.56 -28.07
N LYS A 81 13.76 -11.43 -27.59
CA LYS A 81 12.67 -10.66 -28.20
C LYS A 81 12.02 -9.84 -27.10
N THR A 82 12.27 -8.54 -27.14
CA THR A 82 11.58 -7.52 -26.35
C THR A 82 10.21 -7.28 -26.98
N SER A 83 9.17 -7.98 -26.52
CA SER A 83 7.74 -7.62 -26.68
C SER A 83 6.83 -8.75 -26.14
N ASP A 84 7.10 -9.27 -24.95
CA ASP A 84 6.12 -10.12 -24.27
C ASP A 84 5.23 -9.16 -23.47
N GLY A 85 4.16 -8.67 -24.12
CA GLY A 85 3.11 -7.90 -23.47
C GLY A 85 2.67 -8.68 -22.24
N ARG A 86 2.89 -8.11 -21.06
CA ARG A 86 2.56 -8.75 -19.80
C ARG A 86 1.04 -8.87 -19.73
N GLN A 87 0.61 -10.12 -19.68
CA GLN A 87 -0.79 -10.49 -19.60
C GLN A 87 -1.28 -10.23 -18.18
N LEU A 88 -2.30 -9.38 -18.05
CA LEU A 88 -2.96 -9.10 -16.78
C LEU A 88 -3.69 -10.35 -16.31
N ILE A 89 -3.35 -10.83 -15.11
CA ILE A 89 -3.85 -12.11 -14.60
C ILE A 89 -5.14 -11.87 -13.80
N PRO A 90 -6.19 -12.67 -14.01
CA PRO A 90 -7.44 -12.66 -13.24
C PRO A 90 -7.23 -12.72 -11.71
N VAL A 91 -7.97 -11.94 -10.92
CA VAL A 91 -8.04 -12.03 -9.45
C VAL A 91 -9.47 -11.74 -9.00
N THR A 92 -10.05 -12.59 -8.17
CA THR A 92 -11.34 -12.31 -7.51
C THR A 92 -11.25 -11.01 -6.70
N PRO A 93 -12.28 -10.13 -6.72
CA PRO A 93 -12.28 -8.89 -5.95
C PRO A 93 -12.05 -9.17 -4.48
N ILE A 94 -11.18 -8.39 -3.87
CA ILE A 94 -11.12 -8.33 -2.41
C ILE A 94 -12.32 -7.50 -1.95
N VAL A 95 -13.26 -8.13 -1.26
CA VAL A 95 -14.45 -7.49 -0.68
C VAL A 95 -14.07 -6.46 0.39
N GLY A 96 -15.02 -5.62 0.80
CA GLY A 96 -14.79 -4.61 1.83
C GLY A 96 -14.41 -3.23 1.33
N GLY A 97 -14.31 -3.04 0.01
CA GLY A 97 -14.23 -1.70 -0.56
C GLY A 97 -15.58 -0.99 -0.41
N GLY A 98 -15.60 0.21 0.19
CA GLY A 98 -16.77 1.08 0.15
C GLY A 98 -17.11 1.52 -1.27
N THR A 99 -18.24 2.23 -1.45
CA THR A 99 -18.75 2.68 -2.75
C THR A 99 -17.76 3.46 -3.62
N THR A 100 -16.75 4.08 -3.01
CA THR A 100 -15.72 4.90 -3.67
C THR A 100 -14.40 4.18 -3.84
N ALA A 101 -14.27 3.04 -3.16
CA ALA A 101 -13.16 2.15 -3.26
C ALA A 101 -13.31 1.45 -4.61
N GLY A 102 -12.72 2.09 -5.61
CA GLY A 102 -12.68 1.62 -6.98
C GLY A 102 -11.27 1.19 -7.31
N PRO A 103 -11.09 0.63 -8.51
CA PRO A 103 -9.86 0.00 -8.80
C PRO A 103 -8.68 0.95 -8.98
N LEU A 104 -7.45 0.45 -8.94
CA LEU A 104 -6.30 1.20 -9.44
C LEU A 104 -6.59 1.57 -10.89
N LYS A 105 -6.62 2.87 -11.16
CA LYS A 105 -7.01 3.44 -12.45
C LYS A 105 -5.91 4.36 -12.96
N PRO A 106 -5.68 4.40 -14.28
CA PRO A 106 -4.85 5.43 -14.88
C PRO A 106 -5.37 6.83 -14.54
N GLY A 107 -4.52 7.85 -14.64
CA GLY A 107 -4.87 9.24 -14.42
C GLY A 107 -5.01 9.64 -12.95
N CYS A 108 -4.79 8.72 -12.00
CA CYS A 108 -4.67 9.04 -10.58
C CYS A 108 -3.26 9.58 -10.30
N GLY A 109 -3.08 10.90 -10.39
CA GLY A 109 -1.82 11.53 -10.02
C GLY A 109 -1.57 11.57 -8.50
N PRO A 110 -0.34 11.86 -8.05
CA PRO A 110 0.02 11.97 -6.64
C PRO A 110 -0.87 12.96 -5.84
N GLU A 111 -1.45 13.95 -6.51
CA GLU A 111 -2.40 14.89 -5.93
C GLU A 111 -3.68 14.24 -5.40
N THR A 112 -4.04 13.05 -5.89
CA THR A 112 -5.24 12.32 -5.47
C THR A 112 -5.01 11.44 -4.23
N ALA A 113 -3.78 11.43 -3.67
CA ALA A 113 -3.41 10.57 -2.54
C ALA A 113 -4.38 10.70 -1.35
N SER A 114 -4.84 11.91 -1.07
CA SER A 114 -5.74 12.21 0.06
C SER A 114 -7.22 12.37 -0.33
N GLU A 115 -7.60 12.15 -1.59
CA GLU A 115 -8.98 12.38 -2.03
C GLU A 115 -9.93 11.26 -1.61
N CYS A 116 -11.15 11.63 -1.18
CA CYS A 116 -12.27 10.71 -1.24
C CYS A 116 -12.71 10.64 -2.70
N ALA A 117 -12.45 9.52 -3.35
CA ALA A 117 -13.01 9.29 -4.66
C ALA A 117 -14.55 9.43 -4.61
N PRO A 118 -15.25 9.92 -5.65
CA PRO A 118 -16.66 9.64 -5.86
C PRO A 118 -16.90 8.14 -6.05
N PRO A 119 -18.16 7.69 -5.93
CA PRO A 119 -18.50 6.29 -6.13
C PRO A 119 -17.97 5.74 -7.45
N GLY A 120 -17.23 4.63 -7.40
CA GLY A 120 -16.55 4.04 -8.55
C GLY A 120 -15.14 4.57 -8.84
N GLY A 121 -14.54 5.42 -8.01
CA GLY A 121 -13.17 5.93 -8.20
C GLY A 121 -13.14 7.30 -8.92
N GLY A 122 -12.39 8.27 -8.38
CA GLY A 122 -12.39 9.67 -8.82
C GLY A 122 -11.46 10.06 -9.93
N CYS A 123 -10.48 9.21 -10.18
CA CYS A 123 -9.59 9.39 -11.29
C CYS A 123 -10.28 8.85 -12.56
N ASN A 124 -10.20 9.61 -13.64
CA ASN A 124 -10.91 9.40 -14.92
C ASN A 124 -12.35 9.91 -14.96
N ASP A 125 -12.57 11.18 -14.63
CA ASP A 125 -13.65 11.87 -15.33
C ASP A 125 -13.33 11.85 -16.83
N SER A 126 -14.27 11.35 -17.64
CA SER A 126 -14.14 11.14 -19.10
C SER A 126 -13.63 12.34 -19.93
N GLY A 127 -13.48 13.52 -19.32
CA GLY A 127 -12.80 14.68 -19.89
C GLY A 127 -11.27 14.61 -19.84
N PHE A 128 -10.69 13.96 -18.83
CA PHE A 128 -9.24 13.87 -18.61
C PHE A 128 -8.56 12.98 -19.67
N LEU A 129 -9.19 11.86 -20.01
CA LEU A 129 -8.69 10.92 -21.03
C LEU A 129 -8.80 11.45 -22.47
N LYS A 130 -9.71 12.40 -22.74
CA LYS A 130 -9.90 12.97 -24.08
C LYS A 130 -8.83 13.98 -24.50
N GLY A 131 -7.97 14.40 -23.57
CA GLY A 131 -6.88 15.34 -23.82
C GLY A 131 -5.60 14.72 -24.38
N GLY A 132 -5.42 13.40 -24.22
CA GLY A 132 -4.12 12.73 -24.44
C GLY A 132 -3.10 13.04 -23.33
N ASP A 133 -3.57 13.47 -22.16
CA ASP A 133 -2.72 13.88 -21.02
C ASP A 133 -2.29 12.69 -20.14
N VAL A 134 -2.88 11.50 -20.36
CA VAL A 134 -2.56 10.25 -19.66
C VAL A 134 -2.19 9.17 -20.68
N GLN A 135 -1.07 8.49 -20.45
CA GLN A 135 -0.60 7.35 -21.25
C GLN A 135 -0.19 6.22 -20.31
N VAL A 136 -0.80 5.05 -20.43
CA VAL A 136 -0.37 3.84 -19.72
C VAL A 136 0.79 3.18 -20.47
N ILE A 137 1.88 2.88 -19.76
CA ILE A 137 3.08 2.22 -20.30
C ILE A 137 3.08 0.74 -19.95
N ASP A 138 2.81 0.40 -18.70
CA ASP A 138 2.80 -0.96 -18.18
C ASP A 138 1.79 -1.05 -17.02
N ALA A 139 1.25 -2.24 -16.78
CA ALA A 139 0.40 -2.51 -15.65
C ALA A 139 0.49 -3.98 -15.25
N GLY A 140 0.25 -4.28 -13.99
CA GLY A 140 0.31 -5.65 -13.51
C GLY A 140 -0.30 -5.85 -12.14
N VAL A 141 -0.48 -7.13 -11.79
CA VAL A 141 -0.96 -7.58 -10.50
C VAL A 141 -0.17 -8.82 -10.06
N GLU A 142 0.13 -8.89 -8.77
CA GLU A 142 0.69 -10.05 -8.11
C GLU A 142 -0.19 -10.44 -6.92
N CYS A 143 -0.38 -11.74 -6.72
CA CYS A 143 -1.20 -12.28 -5.65
C CYS A 143 -0.35 -12.92 -4.57
N PHE A 144 -0.75 -12.69 -3.33
CA PHE A 144 -0.04 -13.17 -2.16
C PHE A 144 -0.99 -13.97 -1.27
N TYR A 145 -0.52 -15.12 -0.81
CA TYR A 145 -1.33 -16.07 -0.06
C TYR A 145 -0.73 -16.30 1.33
N GLY A 146 -1.56 -16.18 2.36
CA GLY A 146 -1.19 -16.55 3.71
C GLY A 146 -0.97 -18.05 3.87
N GLU A 147 -0.38 -18.46 5.00
CA GLU A 147 -0.12 -19.88 5.30
C GLU A 147 -1.40 -20.73 5.30
N THR A 148 -2.53 -20.17 5.74
CA THR A 148 -3.80 -20.88 5.92
C THR A 148 -4.80 -20.67 4.78
N ARG A 149 -4.62 -19.65 3.94
CA ARG A 149 -5.53 -19.29 2.83
C ARG A 149 -4.81 -19.53 1.50
N LYS A 150 -5.13 -20.64 0.83
CA LYS A 150 -4.47 -21.06 -0.43
C LYS A 150 -5.32 -20.94 -1.69
N THR A 151 -6.59 -20.56 -1.56
CA THR A 151 -7.54 -20.47 -2.70
C THR A 151 -8.05 -19.05 -2.96
N THR A 152 -7.83 -18.15 -2.00
CA THR A 152 -8.20 -16.74 -2.09
C THR A 152 -6.97 -15.95 -1.66
N PRO A 153 -6.47 -15.02 -2.49
CA PRO A 153 -5.36 -14.16 -2.10
C PRO A 153 -5.65 -13.47 -0.78
N SER A 154 -4.64 -13.42 0.09
CA SER A 154 -4.67 -12.63 1.33
C SER A 154 -4.27 -11.18 1.07
N ALA A 155 -3.54 -10.94 -0.01
CA ALA A 155 -3.25 -9.61 -0.53
C ALA A 155 -3.05 -9.64 -2.05
N THR A 156 -3.23 -8.49 -2.67
CA THR A 156 -2.79 -8.19 -4.03
C THR A 156 -1.84 -7.00 -4.00
N VAL A 157 -0.86 -7.00 -4.90
CA VAL A 157 -0.07 -5.82 -5.23
C VAL A 157 -0.30 -5.51 -6.70
N GLU A 158 -0.71 -4.28 -6.97
CA GLU A 158 -1.09 -3.80 -8.28
C GLU A 158 -0.24 -2.62 -8.64
N TYR A 159 0.06 -2.47 -9.92
CA TYR A 159 0.79 -1.30 -10.38
C TYR A 159 0.34 -0.83 -11.75
N ILE A 160 0.45 0.47 -11.97
CA ILE A 160 0.34 1.12 -13.27
C ILE A 160 1.53 2.05 -13.42
N THR A 161 2.31 1.84 -14.48
CA THR A 161 3.29 2.82 -14.96
C THR A 161 2.59 3.69 -15.99
N GLU A 162 2.53 4.99 -15.74
CA GLU A 162 1.86 5.93 -16.63
C GLU A 162 2.59 7.27 -16.72
N VAL A 163 2.38 7.95 -17.85
CA VAL A 163 2.66 9.37 -18.02
C VAL A 163 1.38 10.13 -17.77
N ASN A 164 1.34 10.96 -16.73
CA ASN A 164 0.21 11.86 -16.44
C ASN A 164 0.71 13.30 -16.40
N GLN A 165 0.09 14.18 -17.20
CA GLN A 165 0.50 15.58 -17.37
C GLN A 165 1.99 15.73 -17.73
N GLY A 166 2.53 14.78 -18.51
CA GLY A 166 3.93 14.76 -18.94
C GLY A 166 4.93 14.31 -17.87
N THR A 167 4.47 13.81 -16.73
CA THR A 167 5.31 13.19 -15.69
C THR A 167 5.06 11.70 -15.66
N GLU A 168 6.12 10.91 -15.75
CA GLU A 168 6.06 9.46 -15.66
C GLU A 168 6.22 9.01 -14.20
N TYR A 169 5.28 8.20 -13.72
CA TYR A 169 5.36 7.56 -12.41
C TYR A 169 4.77 6.15 -12.45
N VAL A 170 5.15 5.36 -11.45
CA VAL A 170 4.56 4.07 -11.13
C VAL A 170 3.65 4.27 -9.92
N HIS A 171 2.36 4.05 -10.10
CA HIS A 171 1.40 4.00 -9.03
C HIS A 171 1.28 2.55 -8.57
N VAL A 172 1.65 2.26 -7.33
CA VAL A 172 1.55 0.94 -6.71
C VAL A 172 0.46 0.95 -5.66
N ARG A 173 -0.40 -0.08 -5.64
CA ARG A 173 -1.43 -0.30 -4.64
C ARG A 173 -1.28 -1.69 -4.04
N VAL A 174 -1.30 -1.77 -2.71
CA VAL A 174 -1.35 -3.03 -1.96
C VAL A 174 -2.71 -3.09 -1.30
N THR A 175 -3.45 -4.17 -1.55
CA THR A 175 -4.78 -4.38 -0.95
C THR A 175 -4.76 -5.68 -0.18
N PHE A 176 -5.08 -5.61 1.11
CA PHE A 176 -5.26 -6.80 1.95
C PHE A 176 -6.72 -7.22 2.01
N ASP A 177 -6.95 -8.53 2.01
CA ASP A 177 -8.27 -9.09 2.25
C ASP A 177 -8.72 -8.82 3.69
N PRO A 178 -9.95 -8.31 3.91
CA PRO A 178 -10.38 -7.91 5.24
C PRO A 178 -10.53 -9.09 6.20
N ASP A 179 -10.75 -10.33 5.72
CA ASP A 179 -10.67 -11.54 6.58
C ASP A 179 -9.22 -11.82 7.05
N PHE A 180 -8.23 -11.27 6.35
CA PHE A 180 -6.83 -11.31 6.76
C PHE A 180 -6.52 -10.18 7.75
N VAL A 181 -6.81 -8.92 7.37
CA VAL A 181 -6.66 -7.73 8.22
C VAL A 181 -7.55 -6.59 7.70
N ASP A 182 -8.20 -5.84 8.60
CA ASP A 182 -9.21 -4.81 8.25
C ASP A 182 -8.99 -3.48 8.98
N THR A 183 -9.81 -2.48 8.63
CA THR A 183 -9.84 -1.16 9.27
C THR A 183 -10.96 -1.01 10.31
N VAL A 184 -11.54 -2.12 10.78
CA VAL A 184 -12.66 -2.13 11.73
C VAL A 184 -12.16 -2.16 13.16
N TYR A 185 -12.52 -1.15 13.94
CA TYR A 185 -12.13 -1.03 15.35
C TYR A 185 -13.29 -0.54 16.21
N GLY A 186 -13.23 -0.84 17.51
CA GLY A 186 -14.27 -0.47 18.47
C GLY A 186 -15.43 -1.47 18.46
N GLU A 187 -16.66 -0.98 18.43
CA GLU A 187 -17.88 -1.76 18.73
C GLU A 187 -18.06 -3.02 17.85
N CYS A 188 -17.88 -2.92 16.54
CA CYS A 188 -18.08 -4.03 15.60
C CYS A 188 -16.84 -4.89 15.34
N SER A 189 -15.71 -4.61 15.98
CA SER A 189 -14.48 -5.37 15.71
C SER A 189 -14.64 -6.87 16.00
N GLU A 190 -15.42 -7.21 17.03
CA GLU A 190 -15.67 -8.63 17.39
C GLU A 190 -16.43 -9.37 16.28
N GLU A 191 -17.38 -8.69 15.63
CA GLU A 191 -18.21 -9.27 14.57
C GLU A 191 -17.40 -9.50 13.28
N THR A 192 -16.34 -8.72 13.06
CA THR A 192 -15.40 -8.89 11.94
C THR A 192 -14.20 -9.79 12.28
N GLY A 193 -14.26 -10.51 13.41
CA GLY A 193 -13.30 -11.55 13.76
C GLY A 193 -12.21 -11.11 14.74
N TRP A 194 -12.21 -9.86 15.20
CA TRP A 194 -11.36 -9.40 16.30
C TRP A 194 -11.93 -9.81 17.65
N THR A 195 -11.95 -11.12 17.91
CA THR A 195 -12.32 -11.61 19.24
C THR A 195 -11.25 -11.19 20.24
N ALA A 196 -11.67 -10.66 21.38
CA ALA A 196 -10.75 -10.33 22.47
C ALA A 196 -9.88 -11.56 22.75
N LYS A 197 -8.55 -11.47 22.60
CA LYS A 197 -7.63 -12.53 23.01
C LYS A 197 -8.04 -12.92 24.42
N GLY A 198 -8.68 -14.09 24.55
CA GLY A 198 -9.19 -14.58 25.84
C GLY A 198 -8.08 -14.50 26.87
N PRO A 199 -8.38 -14.36 28.16
CA PRO A 199 -7.36 -14.18 29.19
C PRO A 199 -6.24 -15.21 28.98
N LYS A 200 -5.04 -14.73 28.59
CA LYS A 200 -3.84 -15.56 28.41
C LYS A 200 -3.60 -16.28 29.72
N ASP A 201 -3.96 -17.56 29.75
CA ASP A 201 -4.02 -18.44 30.90
C ASP A 201 -4.83 -17.91 32.10
N PRO A 202 -5.88 -18.62 32.56
CA PRO A 202 -6.31 -18.49 33.94
C PRO A 202 -5.18 -19.06 34.80
N LYS A 203 -4.21 -18.22 35.19
CA LYS A 203 -3.63 -18.41 36.52
C LYS A 203 -4.84 -18.32 37.43
N MET A 204 -5.26 -19.46 37.98
CA MET A 204 -6.26 -19.53 39.02
C MET A 204 -5.74 -18.76 40.24
N ASP A 205 -5.89 -17.44 40.26
CA ASP A 205 -5.88 -16.68 41.49
C ASP A 205 -7.33 -16.46 41.94
N ASP A 206 -7.69 -17.22 42.99
CA ASP A 206 -8.96 -17.30 43.71
C ASP A 206 -9.50 -15.98 44.32
N LYS A 207 -9.28 -14.83 43.68
CA LYS A 207 -9.74 -13.52 44.20
C LYS A 207 -10.86 -12.94 43.36
N MET A 208 -12.02 -13.54 43.61
CA MET A 208 -13.37 -13.08 43.32
C MET A 208 -13.61 -11.62 43.78
N ASN A 209 -14.45 -10.91 43.01
CA ASN A 209 -14.97 -9.54 43.19
C ASN A 209 -14.09 -8.37 42.72
N LYS A 210 -13.94 -8.25 41.40
CA LYS A 210 -14.05 -6.93 40.75
C LYS A 210 -15.25 -6.97 39.82
N PRO A 211 -16.05 -5.89 39.72
CA PRO A 211 -17.16 -5.82 38.78
C PRO A 211 -16.64 -6.13 37.40
N ASP A 212 -17.38 -6.98 36.69
CA ASP A 212 -17.09 -7.42 35.33
C ASP A 212 -16.68 -6.20 34.51
N LYS A 213 -15.39 -6.12 34.17
CA LYS A 213 -14.95 -5.12 33.20
C LYS A 213 -15.70 -5.45 31.93
N ALA A 214 -16.33 -4.43 31.34
CA ALA A 214 -16.92 -4.51 30.02
C ALA A 214 -16.01 -5.31 29.07
N PRO A 215 -16.58 -6.13 28.17
CA PRO A 215 -15.79 -6.88 27.20
C PRO A 215 -14.79 -5.92 26.56
N LYS A 216 -13.51 -6.26 26.65
CA LYS A 216 -12.49 -5.49 25.93
C LYS A 216 -12.71 -5.81 24.46
N TYR A 217 -13.25 -4.86 23.71
CA TYR A 217 -13.29 -4.89 22.25
C TYR A 217 -11.92 -5.31 21.69
N GLY A 218 -11.93 -6.19 20.69
CA GLY A 218 -10.73 -6.92 20.27
C GLY A 218 -9.85 -6.23 19.25
N HIS A 219 -10.20 -5.05 18.77
CA HIS A 219 -9.33 -4.18 17.98
C HIS A 219 -9.71 -2.73 18.25
N THR A 220 -8.73 -1.87 18.55
CA THR A 220 -8.93 -0.45 18.82
C THR A 220 -8.18 0.39 17.81
N PHE A 221 -8.60 1.64 17.60
CA PHE A 221 -7.89 2.56 16.71
C PHE A 221 -6.39 2.69 17.05
N LYS A 222 -6.04 2.61 18.34
CA LYS A 222 -4.64 2.66 18.80
C LYS A 222 -3.83 1.43 18.48
N ASP A 223 -4.49 0.31 18.20
CA ASP A 223 -3.81 -0.89 17.72
C ASP A 223 -3.39 -0.73 16.25
N LEU A 224 -4.04 0.16 15.49
CA LEU A 224 -3.62 0.55 14.13
C LEU A 224 -2.54 1.64 14.15
N VAL A 225 -2.73 2.69 14.97
CA VAL A 225 -1.85 3.86 15.02
C VAL A 225 -0.44 3.50 15.46
N GLY A 226 0.54 3.73 14.58
CA GLY A 226 1.95 3.51 14.86
C GLY A 226 2.31 2.04 15.12
N SER A 227 1.53 1.12 14.54
CA SER A 227 1.75 -0.32 14.65
C SER A 227 1.75 -0.95 13.27
N ASP A 228 0.63 -0.84 12.56
CA ASP A 228 0.42 -1.60 11.34
C ASP A 228 1.15 -0.98 10.16
N HIS A 229 1.80 -1.85 9.38
CA HIS A 229 2.57 -1.48 8.21
C HIS A 229 2.77 -2.69 7.29
N VAL A 230 3.08 -2.38 6.03
CA VAL A 230 3.56 -3.36 5.05
C VAL A 230 5.02 -3.06 4.70
N GLU A 231 5.83 -4.11 4.56
CA GLU A 231 7.18 -4.06 4.03
C GLU A 231 7.20 -4.59 2.60
N LEU A 232 7.57 -3.74 1.65
CA LEU A 232 7.53 -4.00 0.22
C LEU A 232 8.93 -4.03 -0.39
N LYS A 233 9.15 -4.95 -1.33
CA LYS A 233 10.31 -4.97 -2.21
C LYS A 233 9.85 -4.84 -3.65
N LEU A 234 10.51 -3.96 -4.39
CA LEU A 234 10.18 -3.68 -5.79
C LEU A 234 11.44 -3.87 -6.63
N TYR A 235 11.33 -4.67 -7.69
CA TYR A 235 12.42 -5.09 -8.55
C TYR A 235 12.21 -4.59 -9.98
N ASN A 236 13.28 -4.15 -10.63
CA ASN A 236 13.22 -3.76 -12.04
C ASN A 236 13.23 -4.99 -12.97
N CYS A 237 13.10 -4.78 -14.28
CA CYS A 237 13.11 -5.90 -15.26
C CYS A 237 14.47 -6.57 -15.46
N ASP A 238 15.53 -6.07 -14.81
CA ASP A 238 16.83 -6.74 -14.74
C ASP A 238 16.98 -7.63 -13.49
N ASP A 239 15.91 -7.79 -12.70
CA ASP A 239 15.84 -8.52 -11.42
C ASP A 239 16.68 -7.89 -10.29
N ASP A 240 17.04 -6.61 -10.43
CA ASP A 240 17.71 -5.84 -9.38
C ASP A 240 16.68 -5.23 -8.42
N LEU A 241 16.92 -5.42 -7.11
CA LEU A 241 16.14 -4.77 -6.05
C LEU A 241 16.32 -3.25 -6.15
N SER A 242 15.29 -2.57 -6.62
CA SER A 242 15.29 -1.12 -6.84
C SER A 242 14.87 -0.39 -5.58
N LEU A 243 13.79 -0.83 -4.93
CA LEU A 243 13.26 -0.24 -3.71
C LEU A 243 12.92 -1.30 -2.68
N HIS A 244 13.18 -1.02 -1.39
CA HIS A 244 12.76 -1.84 -0.26
C HIS A 244 12.36 -0.91 0.88
N MET A 245 11.11 -0.97 1.33
CA MET A 245 10.55 0.01 2.25
C MET A 245 9.48 -0.57 3.17
N LYS A 246 9.26 0.09 4.30
CA LYS A 246 8.02 0.03 5.08
C LYS A 246 7.14 1.21 4.74
N VAL A 247 5.85 0.97 4.64
CA VAL A 247 4.83 2.01 4.44
C VAL A 247 3.98 2.11 5.71
N ASP A 248 3.94 3.30 6.30
CA ASP A 248 3.11 3.64 7.45
C ASP A 248 1.62 3.56 7.08
N PHE A 249 0.83 2.80 7.85
CA PHE A 249 -0.60 2.75 7.63
C PHE A 249 -1.30 4.01 8.13
N ILE A 250 -1.08 4.35 9.41
CA ILE A 250 -1.66 5.53 10.05
C ILE A 250 -0.82 5.94 11.26
N SER A 251 -0.56 7.24 11.39
CA SER A 251 0.18 7.84 12.49
C SER A 251 -0.45 9.17 12.91
N GLU A 252 -0.07 9.69 14.09
CA GLU A 252 -0.44 11.06 14.49
C GLU A 252 0.15 12.06 13.49
N ASP A 253 -0.68 12.94 12.96
CA ASP A 253 -0.31 13.96 11.97
C ASP A 253 -1.14 15.23 12.19
N ASP A 254 -0.48 16.28 12.69
CA ASP A 254 -1.12 17.56 12.97
C ASP A 254 -1.35 18.42 11.71
N SER A 255 -0.89 17.96 10.55
CA SER A 255 -1.07 18.63 9.26
C SER A 255 -2.40 18.28 8.57
N VAL A 256 -3.10 17.23 9.02
CA VAL A 256 -4.37 16.76 8.45
C VAL A 256 -5.56 16.98 9.38
N ALA A 257 -6.77 17.00 8.81
CA ALA A 257 -7.97 17.47 9.49
C ALA A 257 -8.37 16.61 10.70
N CYS A 258 -8.25 15.28 10.59
CA CYS A 258 -8.62 14.36 11.68
C CYS A 258 -7.48 14.13 12.70
N GLY A 259 -6.31 14.75 12.50
CA GLY A 259 -5.15 14.59 13.39
C GLY A 259 -4.37 13.26 13.22
N TYR A 260 -4.76 12.45 12.24
CA TYR A 260 -4.13 11.16 11.93
C TYR A 260 -4.05 10.98 10.41
N GLY A 261 -2.90 10.55 9.90
CA GLY A 261 -2.66 10.32 8.48
C GLY A 261 -1.54 9.32 8.25
N SER A 262 -1.52 8.67 7.09
CA SER A 262 -0.34 7.93 6.64
C SER A 262 0.82 8.89 6.41
N LEU A 263 1.97 8.59 7.01
CA LEU A 263 3.23 9.32 6.83
C LEU A 263 4.16 8.66 5.79
N GLY A 264 3.63 7.71 5.02
CA GLY A 264 4.32 7.05 3.92
C GLY A 264 5.56 6.28 4.37
N VAL A 265 6.69 6.51 3.70
CA VAL A 265 7.95 5.78 3.93
C VAL A 265 8.96 6.55 4.78
N THR A 266 8.60 7.77 5.24
CA THR A 266 9.55 8.69 5.90
C THR A 266 9.14 9.07 7.32
N GLY A 267 7.91 8.80 7.74
CA GLY A 267 7.41 9.05 9.09
C GLY A 267 6.59 7.89 9.63
N GLY A 268 6.17 7.99 10.89
CA GLY A 268 5.46 6.91 11.56
C GLY A 268 6.30 5.63 11.63
N GLU A 269 5.70 4.52 11.22
CA GLU A 269 6.40 3.23 11.06
C GLU A 269 7.07 3.08 9.68
N GLY A 270 6.88 4.07 8.79
CA GLY A 270 7.46 4.14 7.46
C GLY A 270 8.97 4.22 7.49
N LYS A 271 9.62 3.47 6.58
CA LYS A 271 11.09 3.46 6.49
C LYS A 271 11.59 3.00 5.12
N MET A 272 12.53 3.74 4.54
CA MET A 272 13.29 3.25 3.37
C MET A 272 14.52 2.44 3.80
N PHE A 273 14.71 1.25 3.21
CA PHE A 273 15.89 0.39 3.39
C PHE A 273 16.82 0.39 2.17
N VAL A 274 16.24 0.34 0.97
CA VAL A 274 16.94 0.40 -0.32
C VAL A 274 16.19 1.37 -1.23
N GLY A 275 16.91 2.23 -1.94
CA GLY A 275 16.33 3.28 -2.79
C GLY A 275 16.51 4.68 -2.23
N ASP A 276 16.02 5.67 -2.97
CA ASP A 276 15.92 7.07 -2.53
C ASP A 276 14.49 7.37 -2.07
N THR A 277 14.33 8.03 -0.93
CA THR A 277 13.01 8.48 -0.47
C THR A 277 12.42 9.56 -1.36
N ASP A 278 13.26 10.33 -2.07
CA ASP A 278 12.83 11.40 -2.97
C ASP A 278 12.14 10.85 -4.26
N ASP A 279 12.28 9.55 -4.51
CA ASP A 279 11.56 8.85 -5.56
C ASP A 279 10.11 8.53 -5.18
N ILE A 280 9.77 8.54 -3.88
CA ILE A 280 8.39 8.38 -3.42
C ILE A 280 7.73 9.75 -3.38
N ILE A 281 6.92 10.03 -4.41
CA ILE A 281 6.29 11.34 -4.65
C ILE A 281 5.11 11.55 -3.71
N ALA A 282 4.33 10.48 -3.47
CA ALA A 282 3.23 10.48 -2.52
C ALA A 282 3.02 9.06 -1.98
N ALA A 283 2.37 9.00 -0.81
CA ALA A 283 1.92 7.77 -0.19
C ALA A 283 0.57 8.02 0.49
N SER A 284 -0.27 6.99 0.56
CA SER A 284 -1.54 7.04 1.26
C SER A 284 -1.94 5.67 1.78
N SER A 285 -3.01 5.65 2.57
CA SER A 285 -3.66 4.42 3.02
C SER A 285 -5.18 4.55 2.97
N SER A 286 -5.89 3.43 2.99
CA SER A 286 -7.36 3.44 3.10
C SER A 286 -7.82 4.21 4.32
N LEU A 287 -7.17 4.04 5.47
CA LEU A 287 -7.54 4.76 6.69
C LEU A 287 -7.20 6.25 6.61
N HIS A 288 -6.07 6.65 5.99
CA HIS A 288 -5.81 8.06 5.69
C HIS A 288 -6.97 8.68 4.89
N ARG A 289 -7.44 7.98 3.84
CA ARG A 289 -8.53 8.45 2.98
C ARG A 289 -9.87 8.47 3.68
N ASN A 290 -10.23 7.41 4.40
CA ASN A 290 -11.46 7.35 5.17
C ASN A 290 -11.56 8.55 6.12
N LEU A 291 -10.50 8.80 6.89
CA LEU A 291 -10.45 9.91 7.85
C LEU A 291 -10.43 11.27 7.12
N ASN A 292 -9.41 11.55 6.30
CA ASN A 292 -9.12 12.91 5.84
C ASN A 292 -9.70 13.24 4.47
N GLY A 293 -9.83 12.25 3.59
CA GLY A 293 -10.46 12.42 2.29
C GLY A 293 -11.97 12.49 2.45
N CYS A 294 -12.56 11.46 3.08
CA CYS A 294 -14.00 11.32 3.21
C CYS A 294 -14.58 12.05 4.44
N GLY A 295 -13.73 12.42 5.40
CA GLY A 295 -14.11 13.22 6.57
C GLY A 295 -14.63 12.40 7.75
N TYR A 296 -14.46 11.08 7.73
CA TYR A 296 -14.88 10.17 8.80
C TYR A 296 -13.87 10.20 9.95
N CYS A 297 -13.83 11.29 10.73
CA CYS A 297 -12.87 11.47 11.82
C CYS A 297 -13.19 10.69 13.11
N GLU A 298 -13.94 9.59 13.04
CA GLU A 298 -14.18 8.72 14.17
C GLU A 298 -12.89 8.01 14.57
N ILE A 299 -12.52 8.04 15.86
CA ILE A 299 -11.28 7.38 16.37
C ILE A 299 -11.55 6.47 17.57
N GLU A 300 -12.83 6.35 17.97
CA GLU A 300 -13.26 5.44 19.03
C GLU A 300 -13.88 4.17 18.43
N ASN A 301 -14.80 4.33 17.48
CA ASN A 301 -15.41 3.25 16.72
C ASN A 301 -15.36 3.60 15.24
N SER A 302 -14.89 2.68 14.40
CA SER A 302 -15.10 2.80 12.96
C SER A 302 -16.59 2.64 12.64
N PRO A 303 -17.06 3.10 11.47
CA PRO A 303 -18.31 2.63 10.92
C PRO A 303 -18.35 1.10 10.89
N CYS A 304 -19.54 0.52 11.01
CA CYS A 304 -19.73 -0.93 10.94
C CYS A 304 -20.25 -1.31 9.55
N PRO A 305 -19.75 -2.42 8.97
CA PRO A 305 -20.33 -2.96 7.75
C PRO A 305 -21.77 -3.40 8.00
N GLU A 306 -22.65 -3.29 6.99
CA GLU A 306 -24.03 -3.80 7.11
C GLU A 306 -24.05 -5.32 7.32
N ASP A 307 -23.15 -6.05 6.65
CA ASP A 307 -22.88 -7.47 6.84
C ASP A 307 -21.39 -7.70 7.17
N PRO A 308 -21.05 -7.97 8.44
CA PRO A 308 -19.68 -8.26 8.87
C PRO A 308 -19.02 -9.46 8.18
N ALA A 309 -19.79 -10.41 7.65
CA ALA A 309 -19.23 -11.58 6.98
C ALA A 309 -18.74 -11.29 5.55
N THR A 310 -19.19 -10.19 4.95
CA THR A 310 -18.84 -9.79 3.58
C THR A 310 -18.20 -8.41 3.52
N TYR A 311 -18.10 -7.70 4.65
CA TYR A 311 -17.66 -6.31 4.74
C TYR A 311 -18.45 -5.41 3.78
N SER A 312 -19.76 -5.62 3.68
CA SER A 312 -20.58 -4.77 2.82
C SER A 312 -20.58 -3.32 3.32
N ASP A 313 -20.86 -2.39 2.41
CA ASP A 313 -20.88 -0.94 2.69
C ASP A 313 -21.59 -0.59 4.00
N SER A 314 -21.03 0.39 4.72
CA SER A 314 -21.69 0.93 5.90
C SER A 314 -22.81 1.91 5.47
N PRO A 315 -24.05 1.79 5.98
CA PRO A 315 -25.10 2.74 5.66
C PRO A 315 -24.81 4.18 6.11
N ASP A 316 -24.00 4.32 7.17
CA ASP A 316 -23.65 5.62 7.76
C ASP A 316 -22.35 6.20 7.17
N ALA A 317 -21.55 5.36 6.51
CA ALA A 317 -20.30 5.75 5.85
C ALA A 317 -20.06 4.88 4.60
N PRO A 318 -20.86 5.07 3.53
CA PRO A 318 -20.82 4.19 2.37
C PRO A 318 -19.50 4.26 1.61
N GLU A 319 -18.68 5.28 1.82
CA GLU A 319 -17.36 5.45 1.22
C GLU A 319 -16.22 4.83 2.06
N TRP A 320 -16.51 4.26 3.24
CA TRP A 320 -15.48 3.67 4.10
C TRP A 320 -14.89 2.40 3.49
N ASP A 321 -13.57 2.38 3.24
CA ASP A 321 -12.85 1.17 2.82
C ASP A 321 -12.43 0.35 4.04
N PHE A 322 -13.04 -0.83 4.21
CA PHE A 322 -12.74 -1.77 5.28
C PHE A 322 -11.44 -2.54 5.06
N ARG A 323 -10.91 -2.53 3.83
CA ARG A 323 -9.65 -3.17 3.49
C ARG A 323 -8.49 -2.33 4.01
N MET A 324 -7.41 -2.98 4.42
CA MET A 324 -6.14 -2.26 4.57
C MET A 324 -5.51 -2.08 3.19
N VAL A 325 -5.48 -0.83 2.73
CA VAL A 325 -4.89 -0.45 1.45
C VAL A 325 -3.72 0.46 1.70
N TYR A 326 -2.63 0.26 0.96
CA TYR A 326 -1.48 1.17 0.88
C TYR A 326 -1.31 1.58 -0.57
N GLU A 327 -1.06 2.86 -0.82
CA GLU A 327 -0.77 3.35 -2.17
C GLU A 327 0.50 4.21 -2.18
N LEU A 328 1.26 4.09 -3.25
CA LEU A 328 2.53 4.78 -3.48
C LEU A 328 2.58 5.32 -4.91
N TRP A 329 3.01 6.57 -5.05
CA TRP A 329 3.36 7.14 -6.35
C TRP A 329 4.87 7.29 -6.40
N ILE A 330 5.50 6.59 -7.33
CA ILE A 330 6.94 6.40 -7.39
C ILE A 330 7.46 6.96 -8.72
N ARG A 331 8.54 7.73 -8.72
CA ARG A 331 9.20 8.13 -9.98
C ARG A 331 9.62 6.89 -10.76
N SER A 332 9.29 6.80 -12.04
CA SER A 332 9.69 5.63 -12.85
C SER A 332 11.22 5.50 -12.96
N GLU A 333 11.94 6.62 -12.86
CA GLU A 333 13.41 6.67 -12.83
C GLU A 333 14.03 5.80 -11.71
N ALA A 334 13.30 5.53 -10.62
CA ALA A 334 13.73 4.65 -9.53
C ALA A 334 14.02 3.22 -9.99
N PHE A 335 13.39 2.78 -11.09
CA PHE A 335 13.56 1.45 -11.68
C PHE A 335 14.53 1.43 -12.86
N GLY A 336 15.13 2.57 -13.19
CA GLY A 336 16.02 2.70 -14.34
C GLY A 336 15.30 2.49 -15.68
N GLY A 337 16.08 2.27 -16.75
CA GLY A 337 15.52 2.13 -18.11
C GLY A 337 14.79 0.82 -18.37
N SER A 338 14.84 -0.14 -17.43
CA SER A 338 14.14 -1.41 -17.52
C SER A 338 12.73 -1.36 -16.92
N GLY A 339 12.41 -0.36 -16.08
CA GLY A 339 11.08 -0.22 -15.47
C GLY A 339 10.78 -1.26 -14.39
N LEU A 340 9.62 -1.12 -13.73
CA LEU A 340 9.16 -2.07 -12.71
C LEU A 340 8.83 -3.43 -13.35
N CYS A 341 9.19 -4.52 -12.67
CA CYS A 341 8.91 -5.89 -13.14
C CYS A 341 8.19 -6.76 -12.14
N LYS A 342 8.57 -6.61 -10.88
CA LYS A 342 8.18 -7.54 -9.84
C LYS A 342 8.02 -6.81 -8.53
N THR A 343 6.99 -7.19 -7.80
CA THR A 343 6.75 -6.76 -6.43
C THR A 343 6.94 -7.92 -5.47
N ASP A 344 7.02 -7.63 -4.18
CA ASP A 344 7.05 -8.65 -3.14
C ASP A 344 6.63 -8.02 -1.82
N ILE A 345 5.91 -8.78 -1.00
CA ILE A 345 5.56 -8.39 0.37
C ILE A 345 6.51 -9.17 1.29
N ASP A 346 7.53 -8.48 1.81
CA ASP A 346 8.53 -9.13 2.68
C ASP A 346 7.96 -9.39 4.08
N TYR A 347 7.08 -8.49 4.54
CA TYR A 347 6.56 -8.53 5.91
C TYR A 347 5.26 -7.74 6.05
N VAL A 348 4.32 -8.27 6.83
CA VAL A 348 3.10 -7.58 7.25
C VAL A 348 3.02 -7.56 8.77
N HIS A 349 2.88 -6.37 9.35
CA HIS A 349 2.58 -6.19 10.76
C HIS A 349 1.10 -5.88 10.94
N ALA A 350 0.43 -6.67 11.77
CA ALA A 350 -0.93 -6.43 12.23
C ALA A 350 -0.98 -6.81 13.71
N SER A 351 -1.10 -5.85 14.62
CA SER A 351 -1.07 -6.12 16.06
C SER A 351 -2.22 -5.42 16.80
N PRO A 352 -3.31 -6.15 17.15
CA PRO A 352 -3.46 -7.60 17.03
C PRO A 352 -3.57 -8.06 15.57
N ALA A 353 -3.33 -9.34 15.32
CA ALA A 353 -3.74 -10.01 14.09
C ALA A 353 -5.00 -10.85 14.31
N LYS A 354 -5.80 -11.05 13.25
CA LYS A 354 -6.87 -12.06 13.21
C LYS A 354 -6.32 -13.49 13.25
N GLY A 355 -5.07 -13.65 12.82
CA GLY A 355 -4.29 -14.89 12.92
C GLY A 355 -3.67 -15.14 14.30
N GLU A 356 -2.94 -16.24 14.43
CA GLU A 356 -2.30 -16.65 15.69
C GLU A 356 -1.13 -15.75 16.12
N THR A 357 -0.51 -15.05 15.16
CA THR A 357 0.69 -14.21 15.35
C THR A 357 0.46 -12.81 14.83
N ASP A 358 1.00 -11.81 15.52
CA ASP A 358 0.94 -10.37 15.13
C ASP A 358 1.88 -10.04 13.93
N THR A 359 2.35 -11.08 13.27
CA THR A 359 3.17 -11.08 12.07
C THR A 359 2.56 -12.11 11.17
N ILE A 360 2.33 -11.75 9.92
CA ILE A 360 1.78 -12.69 8.98
C ILE A 360 2.67 -12.73 7.75
N LEU A 361 3.08 -13.94 7.40
CA LEU A 361 3.84 -14.21 6.18
C LEU A 361 2.84 -14.48 5.07
N VAL A 362 3.05 -13.81 3.95
CA VAL A 362 2.37 -14.09 2.69
C VAL A 362 3.43 -14.47 1.67
N GLU A 363 3.11 -15.41 0.81
CA GLU A 363 4.01 -15.86 -0.25
C GLU A 363 3.37 -15.54 -1.60
N PRO A 364 4.14 -15.07 -2.59
CA PRO A 364 3.62 -14.88 -3.94
C PRO A 364 3.24 -16.23 -4.55
N ASP A 365 2.09 -16.29 -5.19
CA ASP A 365 1.63 -17.44 -5.98
C ASP A 365 0.76 -16.93 -7.13
N ASP A 366 0.44 -17.83 -8.06
CA ASP A 366 -0.38 -17.50 -9.21
C ASP A 366 -1.74 -16.93 -8.76
N CYS A 367 -2.12 -15.83 -9.38
CA CYS A 367 -3.44 -15.26 -9.20
C CYS A 367 -4.53 -16.24 -9.70
N PRO A 368 -5.68 -16.33 -9.01
CA PRO A 368 -6.70 -17.33 -9.33
C PRO A 368 -7.28 -17.10 -10.73
N PRO A 369 -7.49 -18.15 -11.55
CA PRO A 369 -8.02 -18.00 -12.90
C PRO A 369 -9.43 -17.37 -12.89
N PRO A 370 -9.87 -16.79 -14.01
CA PRO A 370 -11.15 -16.11 -14.06
C PRO A 370 -12.29 -17.13 -13.91
N PRO A 371 -13.41 -16.77 -13.26
CA PRO A 371 -14.57 -17.62 -13.21
C PRO A 371 -15.28 -17.62 -14.57
N GLY A 372 -14.95 -18.58 -15.43
CA GLY A 372 -15.61 -18.80 -16.72
C GLY A 372 -14.75 -18.33 -17.87
N ASP A 373 -14.21 -19.31 -18.60
CA ASP A 373 -13.27 -19.09 -19.70
C ASP A 373 -13.99 -18.55 -20.94
N ASP A 374 -13.35 -17.56 -21.56
CA ASP A 374 -13.64 -16.91 -22.85
C ASP A 374 -14.47 -15.62 -22.80
N CYS A 375 -13.82 -14.55 -23.28
CA CYS A 375 -14.53 -13.36 -23.70
C CYS A 375 -15.59 -13.70 -24.76
N PRO A 376 -16.76 -13.04 -24.72
CA PRO A 376 -17.84 -13.33 -25.67
C PRO A 376 -17.45 -13.02 -27.13
N ILE A 377 -16.39 -12.25 -27.33
CA ILE A 377 -15.84 -11.88 -28.63
C ILE A 377 -14.50 -12.62 -28.80
N ALA A 378 -14.35 -13.33 -29.93
CA ALA A 378 -13.09 -13.94 -30.30
C ALA A 378 -12.01 -12.86 -30.47
N ASP A 379 -10.79 -13.13 -30.02
CA ASP A 379 -9.65 -12.19 -30.01
C ASP A 379 -9.75 -11.05 -28.98
N TYR A 380 -10.76 -11.05 -28.12
CA TYR A 380 -10.79 -10.19 -26.93
C TYR A 380 -10.13 -10.94 -25.79
N GLU A 381 -9.23 -10.25 -25.10
CA GLU A 381 -8.56 -10.76 -23.91
C GLU A 381 -9.32 -10.30 -22.67
N LEU A 382 -9.25 -11.09 -21.61
CA LEU A 382 -9.89 -10.77 -20.35
C LEU A 382 -8.95 -9.90 -19.52
N TYR A 383 -9.43 -8.73 -19.12
CA TYR A 383 -8.74 -7.77 -18.28
C TYR A 383 -9.41 -7.75 -16.92
N LEU A 384 -8.62 -7.62 -15.87
CA LEU A 384 -9.12 -7.49 -14.52
C LEU A 384 -9.00 -6.04 -14.08
N SER A 385 -10.12 -5.43 -13.72
CA SER A 385 -10.09 -4.21 -12.93
C SER A 385 -9.81 -4.55 -11.47
N SER A 386 -9.13 -3.69 -10.70
CA SER A 386 -8.80 -4.00 -9.31
C SER A 386 -9.94 -4.12 -8.29
N GLU A 387 -11.20 -4.02 -8.72
CA GLU A 387 -12.35 -4.46 -7.93
C GLU A 387 -12.76 -5.87 -8.37
N GLY A 388 -11.77 -6.63 -8.85
CA GLY A 388 -11.83 -7.96 -9.43
C GLY A 388 -12.93 -8.20 -10.46
N GLU A 389 -13.39 -7.14 -11.14
CA GLU A 389 -14.33 -7.26 -12.23
C GLU A 389 -13.57 -7.56 -13.52
N TYR A 390 -14.00 -8.64 -14.18
CA TYR A 390 -13.50 -9.06 -15.46
C TYR A 390 -14.14 -8.24 -16.57
N ILE A 391 -13.34 -7.44 -17.27
CA ILE A 391 -13.75 -6.75 -18.47
C ILE A 391 -13.06 -7.38 -19.66
N CYS A 392 -13.79 -7.67 -20.73
CA CYS A 392 -13.17 -8.10 -21.97
C CYS A 392 -12.64 -6.88 -22.69
N VAL A 393 -11.38 -6.89 -23.11
CA VAL A 393 -10.83 -5.82 -23.93
C VAL A 393 -10.14 -6.44 -25.12
N GLY A 394 -10.37 -5.85 -26.27
CA GLY A 394 -9.79 -6.33 -27.51
C GLY A 394 -9.76 -5.22 -28.54
N PRO A 395 -9.10 -5.45 -29.67
CA PRO A 395 -9.02 -4.44 -30.71
C PRO A 395 -10.42 -4.13 -31.27
N PRO A 396 -10.59 -2.95 -31.87
CA PRO A 396 -11.71 -2.68 -32.76
C PRO A 396 -11.80 -3.77 -33.84
N ASN A 397 -12.99 -3.98 -34.36
CA ASN A 397 -13.19 -4.90 -35.48
C ASN A 397 -12.46 -4.43 -36.74
N ASP A 398 -12.49 -5.23 -37.83
CA ASP A 398 -11.84 -4.88 -39.11
C ASP A 398 -12.32 -3.54 -39.71
N ASP A 399 -13.50 -3.05 -39.31
CA ASP A 399 -14.05 -1.76 -39.73
C ASP A 399 -13.55 -0.58 -38.89
N GLY A 400 -12.77 -0.87 -37.84
CA GLY A 400 -12.20 0.10 -36.92
C GLY A 400 -13.19 0.57 -35.86
N ASP A 401 -14.29 -0.15 -35.62
CA ASP A 401 -15.32 0.18 -34.62
C ASP A 401 -15.31 -0.84 -33.45
N CYS A 402 -15.74 -0.41 -32.27
CA CYS A 402 -15.98 -1.34 -31.16
C CYS A 402 -17.26 -2.16 -31.36
N PRO A 403 -17.27 -3.44 -30.96
CA PRO A 403 -18.47 -4.28 -30.98
C PRO A 403 -19.61 -3.72 -30.11
N ASP A 404 -20.84 -4.13 -30.41
CA ASP A 404 -22.03 -3.70 -29.65
C ASP A 404 -21.86 -4.00 -28.14
N GLY A 405 -22.08 -2.98 -27.30
CA GLY A 405 -21.87 -3.06 -25.85
C GLY A 405 -20.43 -2.80 -25.41
N TYR A 406 -19.56 -2.36 -26.33
CA TYR A 406 -18.20 -1.92 -26.06
C TYR A 406 -17.96 -0.52 -26.62
N THR A 407 -17.17 0.27 -25.93
CA THR A 407 -16.70 1.60 -26.34
C THR A 407 -15.18 1.57 -26.48
N PHE A 408 -14.63 2.50 -27.28
CA PHE A 408 -13.18 2.65 -27.33
C PHE A 408 -12.64 2.94 -25.94
N ASP A 409 -11.63 2.16 -25.58
CA ASP A 409 -10.75 2.49 -24.49
C ASP A 409 -9.88 3.66 -24.94
N LEU A 410 -10.26 4.85 -24.49
CA LEU A 410 -9.54 6.07 -24.82
C LEU A 410 -8.13 6.10 -24.21
N THR A 411 -7.83 5.24 -23.22
CA THR A 411 -6.48 5.09 -22.66
C THR A 411 -5.51 4.36 -23.59
N SER A 412 -6.05 3.61 -24.56
CA SER A 412 -5.30 2.91 -25.60
C SER A 412 -5.13 3.72 -26.89
N GLU A 413 -5.42 5.03 -26.86
CA GLU A 413 -5.53 5.86 -28.07
C GLU A 413 -6.58 5.35 -29.09
N GLY A 414 -7.54 4.54 -28.65
CA GLY A 414 -8.56 3.91 -29.49
C GLY A 414 -8.11 2.60 -30.15
N GLU A 415 -6.98 2.03 -29.73
CA GLU A 415 -6.50 0.72 -30.18
C GLU A 415 -7.24 -0.46 -29.53
N LEU A 416 -8.00 -0.22 -28.46
CA LEU A 416 -8.75 -1.20 -27.69
C LEU A 416 -10.20 -0.77 -27.44
N CYS A 417 -11.05 -1.75 -27.15
CA CYS A 417 -12.47 -1.63 -26.87
C CYS A 417 -12.80 -2.27 -25.52
N VAL A 418 -13.36 -1.50 -24.59
CA VAL A 418 -13.81 -1.92 -23.25
C VAL A 418 -15.35 -1.97 -23.21
N PRO A 419 -15.99 -2.74 -22.32
CA PRO A 419 -17.45 -2.73 -22.19
C PRO A 419 -17.99 -1.32 -21.87
N GLU A 420 -19.16 -0.97 -22.41
CA GLU A 420 -19.84 0.32 -22.18
C GLU A 420 -20.27 0.58 -20.73
#